data_AF-A0A350RFF4-F1
#
_entry.id   AF-A0A350RFF4-F1
#
_cell.length_a   1.000
_cell.length_b   1.000
_cell.length_c   1.000
_cell.angle_alpha   90.00
_cell.angle_beta   90.00
_cell.angle_gamma   90.00
#
_symmetry.space_group_name_H-M   'P 1'
#
loop_
_entity.id
_entity.type
_entity.pdbx_description
1 polymer ?
#
loop_
_entity_poly.entity_id
_entity_poly.type
_entity_poly.pdbx_seq_one_letter_code
_entity_poly.pdbx_strand_id
1 'polypeptide(L)'
;MSVDQWIGIVQWDPLTHAWDIGKATGLEPYIPDDLAAASHEVIAPMREMLAGWGVVGDEVEVSDSATAAHRFLALTGRDPS
;
A
#
# COMPACT_ATOMS: atom_id res chain seq x y z
N MET A 1 14.67 17.17 3.77
CA MET A 1 13.43 16.42 4.00
C MET A 1 12.62 17.20 5.03
N SER A 2 11.42 17.65 4.68
CA SER A 2 10.47 18.22 5.65
C SER A 2 9.82 17.12 6.49
N VAL A 3 9.13 17.49 7.57
CA VAL A 3 8.33 16.55 8.38
C VAL A 3 7.26 15.89 7.51
N ASP A 4 6.56 16.65 6.67
CA ASP A 4 5.54 16.11 5.76
C ASP A 4 6.11 15.06 4.80
N GLN A 5 7.30 15.31 4.25
CA GLN A 5 7.98 14.34 3.38
C GLN A 5 8.36 13.07 4.15
N TRP A 6 8.83 13.21 5.39
CA TRP A 6 9.16 12.06 6.23
C TRP A 6 7.92 11.24 6.60
N ILE A 7 6.81 11.90 6.96
CA ILE A 7 5.53 11.22 7.24
C ILE A 7 5.07 10.44 6.00
N GLY A 8 5.09 11.04 4.82
CA GLY A 8 4.70 10.36 3.58
C GLY A 8 5.52 9.08 3.33
N ILE A 9 6.83 9.11 3.56
CA ILE A 9 7.73 7.95 3.42
C ILE A 9 7.41 6.85 4.44
N VAL A 10 7.07 7.20 5.68
CA VAL A 10 6.85 6.22 6.75
C VAL A 10 5.42 5.67 6.72
N GLN A 11 4.44 6.43 6.27
CA GLN A 11 3.02 6.14 6.45
C GLN A 11 2.50 4.92 5.67
N TRP A 12 3.03 4.62 4.48
CA TRP A 12 2.49 3.55 3.63
C TRP A 12 2.62 2.17 4.29
N ASP A 13 3.67 1.94 5.08
CA ASP A 13 3.94 0.68 5.77
C ASP A 13 2.90 0.35 6.86
N PRO A 14 2.68 1.21 7.89
CA PRO A 14 1.63 0.98 8.87
C PRO A 14 0.22 1.01 8.26
N LEU A 15 -0.01 1.75 7.17
CA LEU A 15 -1.28 1.70 6.45
C LEU A 15 -1.53 0.31 5.85
N THR A 16 -0.51 -0.27 5.20
CA THR A 16 -0.57 -1.63 4.65
C THR A 16 -0.78 -2.66 5.77
N HIS A 17 -0.03 -2.55 6.86
CA HIS A 17 -0.14 -3.48 7.98
C HIS A 17 -1.44 -3.34 8.79
N ALA A 18 -2.04 -2.16 8.84
CA ALA A 18 -3.39 -2.00 9.41
C ALA A 18 -4.43 -2.81 8.61
N TRP A 19 -4.31 -2.85 7.28
CA TRP A 19 -5.13 -3.72 6.43
C TRP A 19 -4.87 -5.20 6.70
N ASP A 20 -3.59 -5.61 6.78
CA ASP A 20 -3.20 -6.99 7.09
C ASP A 20 -3.85 -7.46 8.41
N ILE A 21 -3.75 -6.64 9.45
CA ILE A 21 -4.33 -6.92 10.78
C ILE A 21 -5.85 -6.99 10.70
N GLY A 22 -6.49 -6.08 9.98
CA GLY A 22 -7.94 -6.09 9.75
C GLY A 22 -8.41 -7.42 9.15
N LYS A 23 -7.81 -7.85 8.03
CA LYS A 23 -8.12 -9.15 7.40
C LYS A 23 -7.85 -10.32 8.35
N ALA A 24 -6.69 -10.35 9.01
CA ALA A 24 -6.29 -11.44 9.90
C ALA A 24 -7.21 -11.60 11.12
N THR A 25 -7.88 -10.51 11.53
CA THR A 25 -8.82 -10.50 12.67
C THR A 25 -10.29 -10.63 12.25
N GLY A 26 -10.57 -10.81 10.95
CA GLY A 26 -11.93 -10.94 10.43
C GLY A 26 -12.71 -9.63 10.40
N LEU A 27 -12.03 -8.48 10.49
CA LEU A 27 -12.61 -7.17 10.22
C LEU A 27 -12.60 -6.91 8.71
N GLU A 28 -13.50 -6.04 8.26
CA GLU A 28 -13.43 -5.47 6.91
C GLU A 28 -12.57 -4.20 6.97
N PRO A 29 -11.28 -4.24 6.59
CA PRO A 29 -10.43 -3.07 6.63
C PRO A 29 -10.86 -2.05 5.59
N TYR A 30 -10.77 -0.77 5.96
CA TYR A 30 -11.03 0.34 5.05
C TYR A 30 -9.81 1.24 4.96
N ILE A 31 -9.36 1.50 3.72
CA ILE A 31 -8.35 2.51 3.40
C ILE A 31 -9.04 3.60 2.58
N PRO A 32 -9.04 4.86 3.02
CA PRO A 32 -9.52 5.97 2.20
C PRO A 32 -8.77 6.07 0.86
N ASP A 33 -9.50 6.24 -0.24
CA ASP A 33 -8.91 6.23 -1.58
C ASP A 33 -7.92 7.39 -1.82
N ASP A 34 -8.16 8.54 -1.21
CA ASP A 34 -7.23 9.69 -1.27
C ASP A 34 -5.89 9.36 -0.58
N LEU A 35 -5.95 8.69 0.56
CA LEU A 35 -4.79 8.24 1.31
C LEU A 35 -4.03 7.11 0.61
N ALA A 36 -4.77 6.17 0.00
CA ALA A 36 -4.18 5.12 -0.82
C ALA A 36 -3.47 5.69 -2.05
N ALA A 37 -4.09 6.65 -2.75
CA ALA A 37 -3.48 7.30 -3.90
C ALA A 37 -2.19 8.04 -3.51
N ALA A 38 -2.23 8.83 -2.43
CA ALA A 38 -1.04 9.52 -1.93
C ALA A 38 0.07 8.54 -1.51
N SER A 39 -0.28 7.43 -0.87
CA SER A 39 0.68 6.40 -0.48
C SER A 39 1.26 5.71 -1.72
N HIS A 40 0.44 5.35 -2.69
CA HIS A 40 0.85 4.75 -3.96
C HIS A 40 1.88 5.61 -4.68
N GLU A 41 1.66 6.92 -4.80
CA GLU A 41 2.62 7.84 -5.42
C GLU A 41 3.99 7.86 -4.73
N VAL A 42 4.02 7.67 -3.40
CA VAL A 42 5.27 7.59 -2.64
C VAL A 42 6.01 6.27 -2.89
N ILE A 43 5.32 5.13 -2.83
CA ILE A 43 5.96 3.81 -2.95
C ILE A 43 6.25 3.40 -4.40
N ALA A 44 5.43 3.76 -5.39
CA ALA A 44 5.61 3.30 -6.77
C ALA A 44 7.04 3.53 -7.33
N PRO A 45 7.67 4.71 -7.14
CA PRO A 45 9.04 4.92 -7.60
C PRO A 45 10.09 4.09 -6.85
N MET A 46 9.80 3.65 -5.62
CA MET A 46 10.69 2.88 -4.76
C MET A 46 10.44 1.38 -4.82
N ARG A 47 9.37 0.93 -5.50
CA ARG A 47 8.89 -0.45 -5.40
C ARG A 47 10.01 -1.43 -5.74
N GLU A 48 10.63 -1.34 -6.92
CA GLU A 48 11.62 -2.33 -7.36
C GLU A 48 12.74 -2.53 -6.32
N MET A 49 13.22 -1.44 -5.73
CA MET A 49 14.19 -1.47 -4.63
C MET A 49 13.62 -2.19 -3.39
N LEU A 50 12.40 -1.85 -2.96
CA LEU A 50 11.74 -2.48 -1.82
C LEU A 50 11.49 -3.98 -2.03
N ALA A 51 11.12 -4.39 -3.23
CA ALA A 51 10.97 -5.80 -3.61
C ALA A 51 12.32 -6.53 -3.59
N GLY A 52 13.38 -5.89 -4.12
CA GLY A 52 14.75 -6.42 -4.04
C GLY A 52 15.26 -6.61 -2.61
N TRP A 53 14.71 -5.85 -1.65
CA TRP A 53 14.99 -6.01 -0.22
C TRP A 53 14.02 -6.96 0.52
N GLY A 54 12.99 -7.47 -0.17
CA GLY A 54 11.96 -8.30 0.44
C GLY A 54 11.05 -7.56 1.42
N VAL A 55 10.96 -6.22 1.32
CA VAL A 55 10.08 -5.39 2.17
C VAL A 55 8.62 -5.47 1.69
N VAL A 56 8.42 -5.59 0.38
CA VAL A 56 7.10 -5.79 -0.24
C VAL A 56 7.07 -7.11 -1.01
N GLY A 57 5.87 -7.67 -1.16
CA GLY A 57 5.66 -8.89 -1.93
C GLY A 57 5.68 -8.64 -3.45
N ASP A 58 5.47 -9.73 -4.20
CA ASP A 58 5.19 -9.66 -5.63
C ASP A 58 3.90 -8.87 -5.86
N GLU A 59 3.89 -8.03 -6.89
CA GLU A 59 2.73 -7.19 -7.19
C GLU A 59 1.60 -8.04 -7.74
N VAL A 60 0.39 -7.72 -7.30
CA VAL A 60 -0.82 -8.43 -7.69
C VAL A 60 -1.49 -7.70 -8.85
N GLU A 61 -1.87 -8.43 -9.90
CA GLU A 61 -2.65 -7.87 -10.99
C GLU A 61 -4.05 -7.46 -10.50
N VAL A 62 -4.47 -6.22 -10.82
CA VAL A 62 -5.81 -5.71 -10.50
C VAL A 62 -6.45 -5.08 -11.72
N SER A 63 -7.79 -5.05 -11.75
CA SER A 63 -8.57 -4.42 -12.82
C SER A 63 -8.14 -2.96 -13.10
N ASP A 64 -8.23 -2.54 -14.36
CA ASP A 64 -8.10 -1.13 -14.74
C ASP A 64 -9.15 -0.22 -14.09
N SER A 65 -10.25 -0.79 -13.58
CA SER A 65 -11.27 -0.08 -12.82
C SER A 65 -11.12 -0.24 -11.30
N ALA A 66 -10.00 -0.80 -10.82
CA ALA A 66 -9.77 -1.00 -9.39
C ALA A 66 -9.68 0.34 -8.63
N THR A 67 -10.16 0.34 -7.39
CA THR A 67 -10.08 1.49 -6.47
C THR A 67 -8.62 1.84 -6.18
N ALA A 68 -8.37 3.04 -5.66
CA ALA A 68 -7.02 3.45 -5.29
C ALA A 68 -6.48 2.56 -4.18
N ALA A 69 -7.33 2.18 -3.21
CA ALA A 69 -6.98 1.20 -2.17
C ALA A 69 -6.52 -0.14 -2.75
N HIS A 70 -7.24 -0.70 -3.73
CA HIS A 70 -6.86 -1.98 -4.34
C HIS A 70 -5.53 -1.89 -5.08
N ARG A 71 -5.31 -0.82 -5.83
CA ARG A 71 -4.03 -0.59 -6.55
C ARG A 71 -2.86 -0.42 -5.59
N PHE A 72 -3.06 0.31 -4.49
CA PHE A 72 -2.04 0.47 -3.45
C PHE A 72 -1.69 -0.87 -2.79
N LEU A 73 -2.68 -1.67 -2.41
CA LEU A 73 -2.46 -2.98 -1.81
C LEU A 73 -1.76 -3.94 -2.79
N ALA A 74 -2.20 -3.96 -4.05
CA ALA A 74 -1.57 -4.73 -5.11
C ALA A 74 -0.09 -4.40 -5.28
N LEU A 75 0.27 -3.12 -5.30
CA LEU A 75 1.66 -2.65 -5.40
C LEU A 75 2.53 -3.13 -4.23
N THR A 76 1.97 -3.25 -3.02
CA THR A 76 2.67 -3.76 -1.84
C THR A 76 2.62 -5.30 -1.71
N GLY A 77 2.02 -5.97 -2.70
CA GLY A 77 1.90 -7.41 -2.81
C GLY A 77 0.79 -8.04 -1.96
N ARG A 78 -0.24 -7.27 -1.62
CA ARG A 78 -1.47 -7.77 -1.00
C ARG A 78 -2.51 -8.01 -2.08
N ASP A 79 -3.29 -9.07 -1.91
CA ASP A 79 -4.45 -9.37 -2.75
C ASP A 79 -5.73 -8.85 -2.09
N PRO A 80 -6.36 -7.80 -2.66
CA PRO A 80 -7.60 -7.23 -2.15
C PRO A 80 -8.88 -7.91 -2.69
N SER A 81 -8.77 -8.95 -3.53
CA SER A 81 -9.92 -9.63 -4.14
C SER A 81 -10.71 -10.56 -3.21
#